data_AF-A0A242KBQ3-F1
#
_entry.id   AF-A0A242KBQ3-F1
#
_cell.length_a   1.000
_cell.length_b   1.000
_cell.length_c   1.000
_cell.angle_alpha   90.00
_cell.angle_beta   90.00
_cell.angle_gamma   90.00
#
_symmetry.space_group_name_H-M   'P 1'
#
loop_
_entity.id
_entity.type
_entity.pdbx_description
1 polymer ?
#
loop_
_entity_poly.entity_id
_entity_poly.type
_entity_poly.pdbx_seq_one_letter_code
_entity_poly.pdbx_strand_id
1 'polypeptide(L)'
;MLIQDELYGSYLLEDVLVDLLESDEVQRLKDVHMAGAACLVNPAWNETRYEHSVGVMLLIRRLGGSLEEQIAGLLHDISHTAFSHLIDFVLKKEK
;
A
#
# COMPACT_ATOMS: atom_id res chain seq x y z
N MET A 1 -11.24 10.33 9.23
CA MET A 1 -10.27 9.66 10.14
C MET A 1 -8.96 10.46 10.18
N LEU A 2 -8.28 10.57 11.33
CA LEU A 2 -6.92 11.15 11.40
C LEU A 2 -5.90 10.02 11.20
N ILE A 3 -5.06 10.15 10.19
CA ILE A 3 -3.93 9.23 9.98
C ILE A 3 -2.63 9.88 10.43
N GLN A 4 -1.75 9.10 11.06
CA GLN A 4 -0.42 9.51 11.47
C GLN A 4 0.59 8.61 10.79
N ASP A 5 1.49 9.20 10.02
CA ASP A 5 2.54 8.52 9.27
C ASP A 5 3.90 9.08 9.68
N GLU A 6 4.88 8.20 9.87
CA GLU A 6 6.22 8.59 10.35
C GLU A 6 6.99 9.44 9.34
N LEU A 7 6.76 9.24 8.03
CA LEU A 7 7.47 9.93 6.96
C LEU A 7 6.77 11.23 6.57
N TYR A 8 5.45 11.21 6.48
CA TYR A 8 4.68 12.30 5.88
C TYR A 8 3.92 13.16 6.90
N GLY A 9 3.77 12.70 8.14
CA GLY A 9 3.11 13.42 9.22
C GLY A 9 1.63 13.06 9.38
N SER A 10 0.83 13.99 9.89
CA SER A 10 -0.59 13.73 10.21
C SER A 10 -1.54 14.41 9.24
N TYR A 11 -2.55 13.68 8.78
CA TYR A 11 -3.55 14.17 7.83
C TYR A 11 -4.96 13.75 8.23
N LEU A 12 -5.92 14.65 8.08
CA LEU A 12 -7.34 14.31 8.14
C LEU A 12 -7.78 13.80 6.76
N LEU A 13 -8.31 12.58 6.72
CA LEU A 13 -8.75 11.92 5.49
C LEU A 13 -10.21 12.20 5.18
N GLU A 14 -10.49 12.35 3.89
CA GLU A 14 -11.83 12.38 3.29
C GLU A 14 -12.53 11.02 3.46
N ASP A 15 -13.86 11.03 3.61
CA ASP A 15 -14.64 9.83 3.95
C ASP A 15 -14.42 8.67 2.97
N VAL A 16 -14.33 8.95 1.66
CA VAL A 16 -14.05 7.92 0.65
C VAL A 16 -12.69 7.22 0.86
N LEU A 17 -11.67 7.93 1.32
CA LEU A 17 -10.37 7.31 1.64
C LEU A 17 -10.46 6.47 2.90
N VAL A 18 -11.29 6.87 3.87
CA VAL A 18 -11.56 6.07 5.07
C VAL A 18 -12.26 4.77 4.69
N ASP A 19 -13.34 4.86 3.92
CA ASP A 19 -14.10 3.70 3.45
C ASP A 19 -13.20 2.71 2.67
N LEU A 20 -12.33 3.25 1.79
CA LEU A 20 -11.37 2.42 1.05
C LEU A 20 -10.33 1.80 1.99
N LEU A 21 -9.78 2.54 2.94
CA LEU A 21 -8.83 2.00 3.91
C LEU A 21 -9.44 0.90 4.76
N GLU A 22 -10.71 1.01 5.15
CA GLU A 22 -11.42 0.02 5.96
C GLU A 22 -11.92 -1.18 5.15
N SER A 23 -11.87 -1.14 3.81
CA SER A 23 -12.26 -2.25 2.95
C SER A 23 -11.40 -3.50 3.15
N ASP A 24 -12.01 -4.68 3.04
CA ASP A 24 -11.31 -5.97 3.14
C ASP A 24 -10.19 -6.08 2.08
N GLU A 25 -10.41 -5.51 0.89
CA GLU A 25 -9.46 -5.53 -0.20
C GLU A 25 -8.17 -4.77 0.14
N VAL A 26 -8.27 -3.60 0.76
CA VAL A 26 -7.09 -2.82 1.18
C VAL A 26 -6.49 -3.41 2.45
N GLN A 27 -7.31 -3.82 3.42
CA GLN A 27 -6.83 -4.44 4.66
C GLN A 27 -6.03 -5.73 4.39
N ARG A 28 -6.39 -6.51 3.37
CA ARG A 28 -5.63 -7.69 2.93
C ARG A 28 -4.15 -7.39 2.63
N LEU A 29 -3.81 -6.17 2.20
CA LEU A 29 -2.43 -5.81 1.87
C LEU A 29 -1.48 -5.85 3.08
N LYS A 30 -2.03 -5.84 4.31
CA LYS A 30 -1.26 -6.03 5.55
C LYS A 30 -0.59 -7.41 5.64
N ASP A 31 -1.10 -8.38 4.90
CA ASP A 31 -0.53 -9.74 4.85
C ASP A 31 0.37 -9.95 3.62
N VAL A 32 0.65 -8.90 2.84
CA VAL A 32 1.46 -8.97 1.62
C VAL A 32 2.75 -8.18 1.82
N HIS A 33 3.85 -8.86 2.09
CA HIS A 33 5.15 -8.21 2.26
C HIS A 33 5.67 -7.57 0.97
N MET A 34 6.16 -6.33 1.07
CA MET A 34 6.70 -5.55 -0.05
C MET A 34 7.88 -6.28 -0.71
N ALA A 35 8.79 -6.83 0.10
CA ALA A 35 9.98 -7.55 -0.37
C ALA A 35 9.76 -9.07 -0.56
N GLY A 36 8.50 -9.53 -0.58
CA GLY A 36 8.17 -10.94 -0.73
C GLY A 36 8.84 -11.82 0.31
N ALA A 37 9.57 -12.85 -0.13
CA ALA A 37 10.20 -13.83 0.77
C ALA A 37 11.40 -13.28 1.55
N ALA A 38 11.85 -12.05 1.28
CA ALA A 38 13.01 -11.48 1.94
C ALA A 38 12.82 -11.32 3.45
N CYS A 39 11.57 -11.18 3.93
CA CYS A 39 11.24 -11.16 5.36
C CYS A 39 11.63 -12.47 6.09
N LEU A 40 11.72 -13.60 5.38
CA LEU A 40 12.14 -14.89 5.93
C LEU A 40 13.65 -14.96 6.17
N VAL A 41 14.42 -14.10 5.48
CA VAL A 41 15.88 -14.00 5.62
C VAL A 41 16.25 -12.93 6.63
N ASN A 42 15.56 -11.78 6.57
CA ASN A 42 15.74 -10.67 7.50
C ASN A 42 14.37 -10.22 8.04
N PRO A 43 14.06 -10.51 9.32
CA PRO A 43 12.81 -10.10 9.94
C PRO A 43 12.58 -8.59 9.97
N ALA A 44 13.63 -7.77 9.84
CA ALA A 44 13.52 -6.31 9.76
C ALA A 44 12.97 -5.82 8.41
N TRP A 45 12.83 -6.69 7.40
CA TRP A 45 12.23 -6.36 6.11
C TRP A 45 10.79 -6.87 6.04
N ASN A 46 10.00 -6.50 7.04
CA ASN A 46 8.63 -6.95 7.24
C ASN A 46 7.56 -5.96 6.72
N GLU A 47 7.97 -4.80 6.20
CA GLU A 47 7.08 -3.82 5.58
C GLU A 47 6.13 -4.46 4.57
N THR A 48 4.87 -4.04 4.57
CA THR A 48 3.81 -4.63 3.76
C THR A 48 3.37 -3.68 2.65
N ARG A 49 2.58 -4.20 1.72
CA ARG A 49 1.97 -3.41 0.66
C ARG A 49 0.98 -2.39 1.23
N TYR A 50 0.42 -2.63 2.42
CA TYR A 50 -0.49 -1.70 3.06
C TYR A 50 0.21 -0.39 3.44
N GLU A 51 1.31 -0.43 4.19
CA GLU A 51 2.03 0.78 4.59
C GLU A 51 2.57 1.51 3.35
N HIS A 52 3.02 0.76 2.34
CA HIS A 52 3.45 1.33 1.07
C HIS A 52 2.33 2.10 0.37
N SER A 53 1.17 1.49 0.17
CA SER A 53 0.01 2.12 -0.50
C SER A 53 -0.49 3.36 0.24
N VAL A 54 -0.55 3.30 1.57
CA VAL A 54 -0.85 4.47 2.41
C VAL A 54 0.19 5.57 2.21
N GLY A 55 1.48 5.22 2.23
CA GLY A 55 2.57 6.16 2.00
C GLY A 55 2.50 6.82 0.62
N VAL A 56 2.16 6.08 -0.45
CA VAL A 56 1.96 6.63 -1.80
C VAL A 56 0.79 7.62 -1.84
N MET A 57 -0.35 7.27 -1.25
CA MET A 57 -1.51 8.16 -1.12
C MET A 57 -1.11 9.48 -0.43
N LEU A 58 -0.40 9.40 0.69
CA LEU A 58 0.07 10.57 1.45
C LEU A 58 1.12 11.38 0.71
N LEU A 59 2.02 10.74 -0.03
CA LEU A 59 3.00 11.41 -0.87
C LEU A 59 2.32 12.22 -1.97
N ILE A 60 1.34 11.64 -2.68
CA ILE A 60 0.56 12.33 -3.71
C ILE A 60 -0.14 13.55 -3.11
N ARG A 61 -0.78 13.40 -1.95
CA ARG A 61 -1.41 14.51 -1.22
C ARG A 61 -0.40 15.61 -0.92
N ARG A 62 0.77 15.25 -0.39
CA ARG A 62 1.85 16.19 -0.03
C ARG A 62 2.36 16.98 -1.24
N LEU A 63 2.33 16.36 -2.42
CA LEU A 63 2.70 16.99 -3.69
C LEU A 63 1.58 17.82 -4.32
N GLY A 64 0.40 17.90 -3.69
CA GLY A 64 -0.74 18.68 -4.15
C GLY A 64 -1.63 17.94 -5.16
N GLY A 65 -1.54 16.61 -5.22
CA GLY A 65 -2.38 15.80 -6.09
C GLY A 65 -3.86 15.79 -5.66
N SER A 66 -4.74 15.58 -6.63
CA SER A 66 -6.18 15.56 -6.43
C SER A 66 -6.63 14.36 -5.56
N LEU A 67 -7.89 14.38 -5.13
CA LEU A 67 -8.46 13.26 -4.38
C LEU A 67 -8.46 11.98 -5.21
N GLU A 68 -8.76 12.08 -6.51
CA GLU A 68 -8.74 10.96 -7.46
C GLU A 68 -7.34 10.38 -7.62
N GLU A 69 -6.30 11.22 -7.67
CA GLU A 69 -4.90 10.76 -7.72
C GLU A 69 -4.50 10.07 -6.42
N GLN A 70 -4.96 10.57 -5.27
CA GLN A 70 -4.74 9.92 -3.97
C GLN A 70 -5.42 8.54 -3.91
N ILE A 71 -6.66 8.43 -4.41
CA ILE A 71 -7.38 7.16 -4.53
C ILE A 71 -6.63 6.20 -5.45
N ALA A 72 -6.16 6.67 -6.61
CA ALA A 72 -5.38 5.86 -7.54
C ALA A 72 -4.07 5.38 -6.88
N GLY A 73 -3.40 6.25 -6.14
CA GLY A 73 -2.20 5.91 -5.37
C GLY A 73 -2.46 4.90 -4.25
N LEU A 74 -3.59 5.01 -3.54
CA LEU A 74 -3.98 4.03 -2.53
C LEU A 74 -4.21 2.65 -3.14
N LEU A 75 -4.86 2.59 -4.30
CA LEU A 75 -5.29 1.33 -4.92
C LEU A 75 -4.27 0.71 -5.90
N HIS A 76 -3.15 1.37 -6.18
CA HIS A 76 -2.23 0.94 -7.25
C HIS A 76 -1.68 -0.48 -7.03
N ASP A 77 -1.45 -0.87 -5.77
CA ASP A 77 -0.90 -2.17 -5.37
C ASP A 77 -1.99 -3.19 -4.98
N ILE A 78 -3.28 -2.86 -5.18
CA ILE A 78 -4.42 -3.73 -4.77
C ILE A 78 -4.41 -5.09 -5.45
N SER A 79 -3.75 -5.22 -6.59
CA SER A 79 -3.67 -6.47 -7.36
C SER A 79 -2.49 -7.35 -6.95
N HIS A 80 -1.60 -6.87 -6.07
CA HIS A 80 -0.50 -7.70 -5.58
C HIS A 80 -1.02 -8.91 -4.79
N THR A 81 -0.35 -10.05 -5.03
CA THR A 81 -0.65 -11.32 -4.39
C THR A 81 0.53 -11.79 -3.53
N ALA A 82 0.44 -13.00 -2.96
CA ALA A 82 1.46 -13.54 -2.07
C ALA A 82 2.87 -13.43 -2.66
N PHE A 83 3.82 -13.01 -1.83
CA PHE A 83 5.21 -12.74 -2.21
C PHE A 83 5.42 -11.64 -3.26
N SER A 84 4.45 -10.73 -3.43
CA SER A 84 4.57 -9.54 -4.29
C SER A 84 4.99 -9.89 -5.72
N HIS A 85 6.18 -9.49 -6.17
CA HIS A 85 6.63 -9.79 -7.54
C HIS A 85 7.13 -11.22 -7.75
N LEU A 86 7.37 -12.00 -6.69
CA LEU A 86 7.83 -13.38 -6.85
C LEU A 86 6.81 -14.24 -7.60
N ILE A 87 5.52 -13.97 -7.38
CA ILE A 87 4.43 -14.70 -8.02
C ILE A 87 4.37 -14.47 -9.53
N ASP A 88 4.84 -13.32 -10.01
CA ASP A 88 4.84 -12.97 -11.44
C ASP A 88 5.74 -13.97 -12.20
N PHE A 89 6.89 -14.33 -11.61
CA PHE A 89 7.79 -15.37 -12.13
C PHE A 89 7.15 -16.76 -12.11
N VAL A 90 6.43 -17.10 -11.03
CA VAL A 90 5.78 -18.41 -10.87
C VAL A 90 4.66 -18.59 -11.89
N LEU A 91 3.86 -17.54 -12.10
CA LEU A 91 2.72 -17.55 -13.03
C LEU A 91 3.12 -17.31 -14.49
N LYS A 92 4.42 -17.14 -14.78
CA LYS A 92 4.95 -16.80 -16.11
C LYS A 92 4.24 -15.59 -16.74
N LYS A 93 3.81 -14.65 -15.91
CA LYS A 93 3.37 -13.34 -16.40
C LYS A 93 4.64 -12.56 -16.69
N GLU A 94 5.09 -12.60 -17.93
CA GLU A 94 6.11 -11.64 -18.40
C GLU A 94 5.54 -10.22 -18.22
N LYS A 95 6.34 -9.34 -17.62
CA LYS A 95 6.06 -7.90 -17.59
C LYS A 95 6.19 -7.31 -18.98
#